data_AF-A0A2G6QNM0-F1
#
_entry.id   AF-A0A2G6QNM0-F1
#
_cell.length_a   1.000
_cell.length_b   1.000
_cell.length_c   1.000
_cell.angle_alpha   90.00
_cell.angle_beta   90.00
_cell.angle_gamma   90.00
#
_symmetry.space_group_name_H-M   'P 1'
#
loop_
_entity.id
_entity.type
_entity.pdbx_description
1 polymer ?
#
loop_
_entity_poly.entity_id
_entity_poly.type
_entity_poly.pdbx_seq_one_letter_code
_entity_poly.pdbx_strand_id
1 'polypeptide(L)'
;MQANTAEEVNKNKKLSLKETVYSKNDTKKSRYLAIFVAIIGVIVVPLQHLSILSFDGFVIPLPFLNFGIGSNDIIFTLSVILIFKPQWMPLWTLIGLSGFYANGFVAGNLLAVLCFFAVVLFLLKQGFFRSKITIKIIILTAIFLSVFVYQYINDYEALKRSLFYLIMSTTIIIFLLVMFADDLKHYYTKKETFNISKLDLSDRQHNCLVLSIQGLTFKEIAKNQCISEAVIKKEMTKIYDILNVKDYIEFKVFIKTHDIIE
;
A
#
# COMPACT_ATOMS: atom_id res chain seq x y z
N MET A 1 17.06 37.57 0.00
CA MET A 1 16.40 36.99 1.18
C MET A 1 15.12 36.20 0.86
N GLN A 2 14.45 36.41 -0.28
CA GLN A 2 13.22 35.69 -0.67
C GLN A 2 13.43 34.28 -1.29
N ALA A 3 14.64 33.93 -1.74
CA ALA A 3 14.92 32.63 -2.36
C ALA A 3 14.93 31.45 -1.37
N ASN A 4 15.41 31.68 -0.12
CA ASN A 4 15.50 30.63 0.89
C ASN A 4 14.13 30.16 1.39
N THR A 5 13.12 31.03 1.36
CA THR A 5 11.77 30.72 1.85
C THR A 5 11.04 29.78 0.89
N ALA A 6 11.26 29.91 -0.43
CA ALA A 6 10.64 29.04 -1.43
C ALA A 6 11.26 27.63 -1.42
N GLU A 7 12.58 27.52 -1.21
CA GLU A 7 13.26 26.23 -1.09
C GLU A 7 12.89 25.49 0.21
N GLU A 8 12.80 26.18 1.34
CA GLU A 8 12.34 25.57 2.59
C GLU A 8 10.88 25.09 2.51
N VAL A 9 9.99 25.88 1.90
CA VAL A 9 8.59 25.47 1.71
C VAL A 9 8.51 24.26 0.79
N ASN A 10 9.28 24.22 -0.30
CA ASN A 10 9.25 23.10 -1.24
C ASN A 10 9.91 21.83 -0.65
N LYS A 11 10.98 21.99 0.13
CA LYS A 11 11.63 20.90 0.88
C LYS A 11 10.72 20.34 1.97
N ASN A 12 10.00 21.20 2.71
CA ASN A 12 8.99 20.78 3.69
C ASN A 12 7.78 20.11 3.04
N LYS A 13 7.32 20.58 1.87
CA LYS A 13 6.25 19.93 1.10
C LYS A 13 6.67 18.54 0.59
N LYS A 14 7.93 18.41 0.14
CA LYS A 14 8.51 17.14 -0.32
C LYS A 14 8.76 16.16 0.83
N LEU A 15 9.12 16.67 2.03
CA LEU A 15 9.19 15.89 3.26
C LEU A 15 7.80 15.42 3.70
N SER A 16 6.78 16.31 3.68
CA SER A 16 5.43 15.97 4.14
C SER A 16 4.74 14.94 3.24
N LEU A 17 4.99 14.98 1.93
CA LEU A 17 4.50 13.98 0.97
C LEU A 17 5.20 12.61 1.17
N LYS A 18 6.52 12.60 1.39
CA LYS A 18 7.23 11.36 1.73
C LYS A 18 6.75 10.80 3.07
N GLU A 19 6.63 11.61 4.11
CA GLU A 19 6.15 11.15 5.42
C GLU A 19 4.71 10.64 5.37
N THR A 20 3.83 11.20 4.52
CA THR A 20 2.45 10.70 4.39
C THR A 20 2.34 9.41 3.59
N VAL A 21 3.09 9.27 2.49
CA VAL A 21 3.12 8.05 1.68
C VAL A 21 3.81 6.90 2.44
N TYR A 22 4.86 7.19 3.22
CA TYR A 22 5.66 6.21 3.94
C TYR A 22 5.34 6.10 5.44
N SER A 23 4.38 6.87 5.96
CA SER A 23 3.91 6.74 7.35
C SER A 23 3.36 5.35 7.61
N LYS A 24 3.91 4.69 8.65
CA LYS A 24 3.42 3.42 9.22
C LYS A 24 2.02 3.54 9.85
N ASN A 25 1.48 4.76 9.94
CA ASN A 25 0.20 5.05 10.55
C ASN A 25 -0.94 5.00 9.51
N ASP A 26 -1.58 3.83 9.41
CA ASP A 26 -2.73 3.54 8.54
C ASP A 26 -3.90 4.51 8.73
N THR A 27 -4.05 5.06 9.93
CA THR A 27 -5.10 6.01 10.26
C THR A 27 -4.94 7.34 9.52
N LYS A 28 -3.70 7.82 9.36
CA LYS A 28 -3.42 9.04 8.59
C LYS A 28 -3.70 8.83 7.11
N LYS A 29 -3.25 7.70 6.54
CA LYS A 29 -3.47 7.33 5.13
C LYS A 29 -4.95 7.23 4.79
N SER A 30 -5.72 6.55 5.64
CA SER A 30 -7.18 6.44 5.52
C SER A 30 -7.85 7.82 5.52
N ARG A 31 -7.47 8.71 6.45
CA ARG A 31 -8.03 10.06 6.51
C ARG A 31 -7.72 10.88 5.25
N TYR A 32 -6.49 10.85 4.75
CA TYR A 32 -6.12 11.58 3.53
C TYR A 32 -6.88 11.07 2.30
N LEU A 33 -7.02 9.75 2.17
CA LEU A 33 -7.81 9.16 1.09
C LEU A 33 -9.28 9.57 1.20
N ALA A 34 -9.85 9.59 2.41
CA ALA A 34 -11.22 10.02 2.65
C ALA A 34 -11.44 11.49 2.30
N ILE A 35 -10.50 12.37 2.65
CA ILE A 35 -10.53 13.79 2.25
C ILE A 35 -10.50 13.92 0.72
N PHE A 36 -9.62 13.18 0.05
CA PHE A 36 -9.52 13.23 -1.41
C PHE A 36 -10.83 12.79 -2.09
N VAL A 37 -11.40 11.66 -1.65
CA VAL A 37 -12.68 11.16 -2.19
C VAL A 37 -13.82 12.13 -1.85
N ALA A 38 -13.83 12.73 -0.66
CA ALA A 38 -14.83 13.73 -0.28
C ALA A 38 -14.74 14.99 -1.14
N ILE A 39 -13.54 15.49 -1.46
CA ILE A 39 -13.35 16.64 -2.36
C ILE A 39 -13.94 16.34 -3.75
N ILE A 40 -13.68 15.15 -4.28
CA ILE A 40 -14.29 14.72 -5.54
C ILE A 40 -15.83 14.69 -5.40
N GLY A 41 -16.34 14.14 -4.30
CA GLY A 41 -17.77 14.09 -4.01
C GLY A 41 -18.44 15.47 -3.93
N VAL A 42 -17.77 16.47 -3.35
CA VAL A 42 -18.26 17.87 -3.31
C VAL A 42 -18.45 18.46 -4.70
N ILE A 43 -17.71 17.99 -5.70
CA ILE A 43 -17.87 18.44 -7.10
C ILE A 43 -18.93 17.59 -7.81
N VAL A 44 -18.83 16.27 -7.69
CA VAL A 44 -19.66 15.33 -8.45
C VAL A 44 -21.13 15.35 -7.99
N VAL A 45 -21.40 15.33 -6.68
CA VAL A 45 -22.76 15.23 -6.13
C VAL A 45 -23.63 16.43 -6.52
N PRO A 46 -23.17 17.70 -6.38
CA PRO A 46 -23.97 18.85 -6.82
C PRO A 46 -24.18 18.88 -8.34
N LEU A 47 -23.15 18.58 -9.14
CA LEU A 47 -23.28 18.54 -10.60
C LEU A 47 -24.28 17.47 -11.06
N GLN A 48 -24.35 16.35 -10.34
CA GLN A 48 -25.30 15.28 -10.59
C GLN A 48 -26.74 15.69 -10.21
N HIS A 49 -26.95 16.35 -9.07
CA HIS A 49 -28.27 16.86 -8.69
C HIS A 49 -28.77 18.02 -9.57
N LEU A 50 -27.85 18.84 -10.09
CA LEU A 50 -28.17 19.90 -11.06
C LEU A 50 -28.42 19.36 -12.47
N SER A 51 -28.37 18.03 -12.68
CA SER A 51 -28.55 17.38 -13.98
C SER A 51 -27.57 17.86 -15.06
N ILE A 52 -26.45 18.49 -14.66
CA ILE A 52 -25.35 18.89 -15.54
C ILE A 52 -24.53 17.66 -15.95
N LEU A 53 -24.36 16.72 -15.01
CA LEU A 53 -23.89 15.37 -15.30
C LEU A 53 -25.11 14.47 -15.47
N SER A 54 -25.51 14.24 -16.73
CA SER A 54 -26.47 13.20 -17.07
C SER A 54 -25.79 11.84 -16.87
N PHE A 55 -25.96 11.28 -15.68
CA PHE A 55 -25.78 9.84 -15.52
C PHE A 55 -27.04 9.19 -16.08
N ASP A 56 -26.89 8.41 -17.15
CA ASP A 56 -27.94 7.51 -17.64
C ASP A 56 -28.21 6.46 -16.54
N GLY A 57 -28.98 6.88 -15.54
CA GLY A 57 -29.24 6.09 -14.35
C GLY A 57 -30.19 4.96 -14.67
N PHE A 58 -29.80 3.74 -14.29
CA PHE A 58 -30.72 2.63 -14.23
C PHE A 58 -31.77 2.92 -13.15
N VAL A 59 -33.01 3.15 -13.60
CA VAL A 59 -34.20 3.15 -12.76
C VAL A 59 -34.59 1.68 -12.55
N ILE A 60 -34.12 1.07 -11.46
CA ILE A 60 -34.80 -0.11 -10.91
C ILE A 60 -36.26 0.30 -10.72
N PRO A 61 -37.28 -0.55 -11.00
CA PRO A 61 -38.68 -0.26 -10.70
C PRO A 61 -38.95 -0.35 -9.18
N LEU A 62 -38.13 0.34 -8.41
CA LEU A 62 -38.36 0.82 -7.06
C LEU A 62 -38.39 2.35 -7.21
N PRO A 63 -39.56 3.01 -7.11
CA PRO A 63 -39.75 4.42 -7.49
C PRO A 63 -38.95 5.47 -6.68
N PHE A 64 -37.97 5.04 -5.87
CA PHE A 64 -37.26 5.88 -4.91
C PHE A 64 -35.72 5.81 -4.98
N LEU A 65 -35.12 4.99 -5.84
CA LEU A 65 -33.65 4.89 -5.88
C LEU A 65 -33.11 4.88 -7.32
N ASN A 66 -32.72 6.05 -7.79
CA ASN A 66 -31.88 6.15 -8.98
C ASN A 66 -30.46 5.69 -8.56
N PHE A 67 -30.14 4.43 -8.84
CA PHE A 67 -29.03 3.72 -8.15
C PHE A 67 -27.67 4.37 -8.38
N GLY A 68 -27.47 5.03 -9.53
CA GLY A 68 -26.26 5.80 -9.84
C GLY A 68 -26.16 7.15 -9.10
N ILE A 69 -27.28 7.75 -8.71
CA ILE A 69 -27.31 8.97 -7.87
C ILE A 69 -27.07 8.58 -6.42
N GLY A 70 -27.86 7.61 -5.93
CA GLY A 70 -27.76 7.15 -4.56
C GLY A 70 -26.37 6.58 -4.22
N SER A 71 -25.67 5.95 -5.17
CA SER A 71 -24.32 5.44 -4.90
C SER A 71 -23.30 6.54 -4.65
N ASN A 72 -23.36 7.65 -5.40
CA ASN A 72 -22.40 8.75 -5.22
C ASN A 72 -22.64 9.49 -3.90
N ASP A 73 -23.92 9.63 -3.51
CA ASP A 73 -24.30 10.18 -2.21
C ASP A 73 -23.83 9.29 -1.05
N ILE A 74 -23.96 7.96 -1.19
CA ILE A 74 -23.44 6.98 -0.22
C ILE A 74 -21.92 7.09 -0.14
N ILE A 75 -21.21 7.08 -1.28
CA ILE A 75 -19.74 7.19 -1.31
C ILE A 75 -19.28 8.48 -0.62
N PHE A 76 -19.92 9.61 -0.93
CA PHE A 76 -19.60 10.89 -0.32
C PHE A 76 -19.83 10.86 1.20
N THR A 77 -21.01 10.42 1.64
CA THR A 77 -21.38 10.37 3.05
C THR A 77 -20.44 9.48 3.85
N LEU A 78 -20.14 8.27 3.34
CA LEU A 78 -19.21 7.34 3.97
C LEU A 78 -17.79 7.91 4.03
N SER A 79 -17.37 8.65 3.00
CA SER A 79 -16.07 9.33 2.97
C SER A 79 -15.99 10.43 4.04
N VAL A 80 -17.04 11.23 4.21
CA VAL A 80 -17.12 12.25 5.28
C VAL A 80 -17.03 11.58 6.66
N ILE A 81 -17.74 10.46 6.88
CA ILE A 81 -17.65 9.71 8.14
C ILE A 81 -16.21 9.23 8.39
N LEU A 82 -15.51 8.76 7.36
CA LEU A 82 -14.12 8.30 7.45
C LEU A 82 -13.12 9.42 7.75
N ILE A 83 -13.41 10.68 7.45
CA ILE A 83 -12.56 11.82 7.86
C ILE A 83 -12.51 11.90 9.39
N PHE A 84 -13.67 11.79 10.04
CA PHE A 84 -13.81 11.85 11.49
C PHE A 84 -13.42 10.54 12.18
N LYS A 85 -13.79 9.39 11.60
CA LYS A 85 -13.52 8.04 12.12
C LYS A 85 -12.67 7.20 11.13
N PRO A 86 -11.40 7.57 10.89
CA PRO A 86 -10.55 6.91 9.88
C PRO A 86 -10.13 5.47 10.23
N GLN A 87 -10.36 5.03 11.47
CA GLN A 87 -10.05 3.67 11.93
C GLN A 87 -11.07 2.63 11.45
N TRP A 88 -12.24 3.07 10.97
CA TRP A 88 -13.32 2.19 10.53
C TRP A 88 -13.06 1.68 9.11
N MET A 89 -12.03 0.85 8.95
CA MET A 89 -11.65 0.24 7.68
C MET A 89 -12.79 -0.48 6.93
N PRO A 90 -13.80 -1.11 7.58
CA PRO A 90 -14.94 -1.69 6.87
C PRO A 90 -15.73 -0.70 6.00
N LEU A 91 -15.72 0.60 6.31
CA LEU A 91 -16.41 1.61 5.49
C LEU A 91 -15.76 1.75 4.10
N TRP A 92 -14.46 1.51 3.97
CA TRP A 92 -13.79 1.47 2.65
C TRP A 92 -14.29 0.31 1.79
N THR A 93 -14.60 -0.83 2.42
CA THR A 93 -15.22 -1.98 1.74
C THR A 93 -16.61 -1.60 1.22
N LEU A 94 -17.40 -0.88 2.01
CA LEU A 94 -18.73 -0.42 1.59
C LEU A 94 -18.65 0.61 0.45
N ILE A 95 -17.73 1.57 0.55
CA ILE A 95 -17.45 2.52 -0.54
C ILE A 95 -17.09 1.78 -1.82
N GLY A 96 -16.15 0.83 -1.75
CA GLY A 96 -15.75 0.02 -2.90
C GLY A 96 -16.90 -0.81 -3.48
N LEU A 97 -17.74 -1.41 -2.64
CA LEU A 97 -18.91 -2.17 -3.09
C LEU A 97 -19.97 -1.27 -3.76
N SER A 98 -20.24 -0.10 -3.18
CA SER A 98 -21.16 0.87 -3.79
C SER A 98 -20.66 1.35 -5.15
N GLY A 99 -19.36 1.63 -5.29
CA GLY A 99 -18.74 1.96 -6.57
C GLY A 99 -18.76 0.81 -7.58
N PHE A 100 -18.53 -0.42 -7.12
CA PHE A 100 -18.61 -1.62 -7.96
C PHE A 100 -20.02 -1.79 -8.54
N TYR A 101 -21.06 -1.74 -7.72
CA TYR A 101 -22.42 -1.92 -8.18
C TYR A 101 -22.92 -0.77 -9.06
N ALA A 102 -22.62 0.47 -8.70
CA ALA A 102 -23.01 1.64 -9.48
C ALA A 102 -22.45 1.59 -10.91
N ASN A 103 -21.16 1.29 -11.04
CA ASN A 103 -20.49 1.24 -12.35
C ASN A 103 -20.73 -0.09 -13.07
N GLY A 104 -20.94 -1.16 -12.31
CA GLY A 104 -21.19 -2.49 -12.83
C GLY A 104 -22.56 -2.58 -13.49
N PHE A 105 -23.64 -2.20 -12.79
CA PHE A 105 -24.98 -2.34 -13.32
C PHE A 105 -25.29 -1.37 -14.46
N VAL A 106 -24.77 -0.14 -14.42
CA VAL A 106 -25.19 0.91 -15.36
C VAL A 106 -24.45 0.87 -16.69
N ALA A 107 -23.14 0.66 -16.70
CA ALA A 107 -22.34 0.92 -17.91
C ALA A 107 -21.31 -0.16 -18.25
N GLY A 108 -20.99 -1.03 -17.29
CA GLY A 108 -20.01 -2.09 -17.48
C GLY A 108 -18.59 -1.56 -17.62
N ASN A 109 -18.25 -0.57 -16.80
CA ASN A 109 -17.03 0.21 -16.95
C ASN A 109 -15.83 -0.43 -16.25
N LEU A 110 -14.63 -0.11 -16.72
CA LEU A 110 -13.36 -0.45 -16.08
C LEU A 110 -13.35 -0.09 -14.58
N LEU A 111 -13.98 1.03 -14.22
CA LEU A 111 -14.05 1.50 -12.84
C LEU A 111 -14.75 0.49 -11.91
N ALA A 112 -15.73 -0.28 -12.39
CA ALA A 112 -16.37 -1.33 -11.61
C ALA A 112 -15.35 -2.39 -11.19
N VAL A 113 -14.58 -2.89 -12.15
CA VAL A 113 -13.55 -3.92 -11.91
C VAL A 113 -12.49 -3.42 -10.93
N LEU A 114 -12.03 -2.17 -11.08
CA LEU A 114 -11.08 -1.55 -10.17
C LEU A 114 -11.64 -1.38 -8.75
N CYS A 115 -12.89 -0.94 -8.61
CA CYS A 115 -13.58 -0.85 -7.32
C CYS A 115 -13.67 -2.23 -6.65
N PHE A 116 -13.98 -3.28 -7.42
CA PHE A 116 -14.02 -4.65 -6.88
C PHE A 116 -12.64 -5.11 -6.40
N PHE A 117 -11.57 -4.88 -7.17
CA PHE A 117 -10.21 -5.18 -6.69
C PHE A 117 -9.86 -4.43 -5.40
N ALA A 118 -10.25 -3.16 -5.30
CA ALA A 118 -10.06 -2.39 -4.07
C ALA A 118 -10.80 -3.01 -2.88
N VAL A 119 -12.05 -3.48 -3.05
CA VAL A 119 -12.81 -4.23 -2.03
C VAL A 119 -12.03 -5.45 -1.56
N VAL A 120 -11.51 -6.26 -2.48
CA VAL A 120 -10.73 -7.46 -2.15
C VAL A 120 -9.47 -7.09 -1.35
N LEU A 121 -8.75 -6.05 -1.75
CA LEU A 121 -7.56 -5.57 -1.03
C LEU A 121 -7.90 -5.09 0.39
N PHE A 122 -9.00 -4.36 0.57
CA PHE A 122 -9.44 -3.94 1.91
C PHE A 122 -9.86 -5.11 2.80
N LEU A 123 -10.57 -6.09 2.24
CA LEU A 123 -10.93 -7.33 2.96
C LEU A 123 -9.69 -8.14 3.37
N LEU A 124 -8.71 -8.25 2.47
CA LEU A 124 -7.42 -8.89 2.76
C LEU A 124 -6.69 -8.17 3.89
N LYS A 125 -6.59 -6.84 3.82
CA LYS A 125 -5.94 -6.02 4.86
C LYS A 125 -6.61 -6.16 6.23
N GLN A 126 -7.94 -6.28 6.27
CA GLN A 126 -8.70 -6.49 7.51
C GLN A 126 -8.57 -7.91 8.07
N GLY A 127 -7.89 -8.82 7.39
CA GLY A 127 -7.81 -10.22 7.78
C GLY A 127 -9.15 -10.95 7.64
N PHE A 128 -10.03 -10.49 6.75
CA PHE A 128 -11.35 -11.08 6.52
C PHE A 128 -11.23 -12.58 6.20
N PHE A 129 -10.20 -12.99 5.46
CA PHE A 129 -9.96 -14.38 5.09
C PHE A 129 -9.25 -15.23 6.16
N ARG A 130 -9.11 -14.78 7.42
CA ARG A 130 -8.46 -15.59 8.47
C ARG A 130 -9.25 -16.84 8.87
N SER A 131 -10.57 -16.83 8.72
CA SER A 131 -11.46 -17.92 9.10
C SER A 131 -12.53 -18.15 8.05
N LYS A 132 -12.96 -19.41 7.87
CA LYS A 132 -14.01 -19.81 6.90
C LYS A 132 -13.75 -19.30 5.48
N ILE A 133 -12.51 -19.45 5.00
CA ILE A 133 -12.04 -18.96 3.69
C ILE A 133 -12.98 -19.37 2.56
N THR A 134 -13.32 -20.66 2.47
CA THR A 134 -14.13 -21.21 1.37
C THR A 134 -15.48 -20.53 1.26
N ILE A 135 -16.21 -20.39 2.38
CA ILE A 135 -17.53 -19.75 2.41
C ILE A 135 -17.42 -18.28 1.98
N LYS A 136 -16.39 -17.57 2.48
CA LYS A 136 -16.17 -16.15 2.16
C LYS A 136 -15.81 -15.93 0.69
N ILE A 137 -15.00 -16.81 0.12
CA ILE A 137 -14.69 -16.79 -1.31
C ILE A 137 -15.96 -17.05 -2.12
N ILE A 138 -16.78 -18.05 -1.76
CA ILE A 138 -18.05 -18.33 -2.46
C ILE A 138 -18.96 -17.11 -2.44
N ILE A 139 -19.15 -16.46 -1.28
CA ILE A 139 -19.98 -15.26 -1.15
C ILE A 139 -19.41 -14.12 -2.01
N LEU A 140 -18.10 -13.89 -1.97
CA LEU A 140 -17.46 -12.82 -2.72
C LEU A 140 -17.56 -13.05 -4.24
N THR A 141 -17.39 -14.31 -4.68
CA THR A 141 -17.59 -14.71 -6.08
C THR A 141 -19.04 -14.53 -6.50
N ALA A 142 -20.01 -14.87 -5.64
CA ALA A 142 -21.43 -14.64 -5.93
C ALA A 142 -21.75 -13.14 -6.06
N ILE A 143 -21.23 -12.30 -5.17
CA ILE A 143 -21.34 -10.83 -5.25
C ILE A 143 -20.75 -10.34 -6.57
N PHE A 144 -19.57 -10.81 -6.95
CA PHE A 144 -18.93 -10.44 -8.20
C PHE A 144 -19.76 -10.83 -9.43
N LEU A 145 -20.19 -12.10 -9.49
CA LEU A 145 -20.97 -12.65 -10.61
C LEU A 145 -22.36 -12.00 -10.73
N SER A 146 -22.93 -11.48 -9.63
CA SER A 146 -24.25 -10.85 -9.67
C SER A 146 -24.34 -9.70 -10.68
N VAL A 147 -23.26 -8.93 -10.88
CA VAL A 147 -23.21 -7.87 -11.90
C VAL A 147 -23.25 -8.46 -13.31
N PHE A 148 -22.50 -9.52 -13.58
CA PHE A 148 -22.48 -10.17 -14.90
C PHE A 148 -23.80 -10.86 -15.22
N VAL A 149 -24.42 -11.51 -14.23
CA VAL A 149 -25.75 -12.12 -14.39
C VAL A 149 -26.79 -11.04 -14.71
N TYR A 150 -26.74 -9.92 -13.99
CA TYR A 150 -27.64 -8.80 -14.26
C TYR A 150 -27.44 -8.23 -15.68
N GLN A 151 -26.19 -7.99 -16.09
CA GLN A 151 -25.88 -7.48 -17.42
C GLN A 151 -26.29 -8.48 -18.51
N TYR A 152 -26.08 -9.78 -18.29
CA TYR A 152 -26.51 -10.80 -19.23
C TYR A 152 -28.03 -10.76 -19.50
N ILE A 153 -28.83 -10.47 -18.48
CA ILE A 153 -30.29 -10.39 -18.59
C ILE A 153 -30.74 -9.07 -19.24
N ASN A 154 -30.12 -7.93 -18.90
CA ASN A 154 -30.65 -6.60 -19.22
C ASN A 154 -29.88 -5.84 -20.29
N ASP A 155 -28.56 -6.03 -20.42
CA ASP A 155 -27.71 -5.33 -21.38
C ASP A 155 -26.46 -6.16 -21.76
N TYR A 156 -26.60 -6.94 -22.84
CA TYR A 156 -25.54 -7.81 -23.34
C TYR A 156 -24.32 -7.03 -23.87
N GLU A 157 -24.49 -5.79 -24.32
CA GLU A 157 -23.35 -4.97 -24.77
C GLU A 157 -22.54 -4.46 -23.57
N ALA A 158 -23.19 -4.09 -22.46
CA ALA A 158 -22.49 -3.80 -21.20
C ALA A 158 -21.72 -5.03 -20.67
N LEU A 159 -22.26 -6.24 -20.86
CA LEU A 159 -21.57 -7.48 -20.49
C LEU A 159 -20.26 -7.64 -21.28
N LYS A 160 -20.30 -7.47 -22.61
CA LYS A 160 -19.10 -7.57 -23.47
C LYS A 160 -18.03 -6.56 -23.05
N ARG A 161 -18.42 -5.31 -22.80
CA ARG A 161 -17.49 -4.27 -22.31
C ARG A 161 -16.87 -4.65 -20.96
N SER A 162 -17.69 -5.14 -20.03
CA SER A 162 -17.23 -5.55 -18.70
C SER A 162 -16.23 -6.71 -18.77
N LEU A 163 -16.51 -7.71 -19.62
CA LEU A 163 -15.60 -8.84 -19.83
C LEU A 163 -14.29 -8.40 -20.49
N PHE A 164 -14.35 -7.52 -21.48
CA PHE A 164 -13.16 -6.94 -22.10
C PHE A 164 -12.29 -6.21 -21.07
N TYR A 165 -12.90 -5.33 -20.26
CA TYR A 165 -12.17 -4.61 -19.21
C TYR A 165 -11.64 -5.52 -18.11
N LEU A 166 -12.34 -6.61 -17.78
CA LEU A 166 -11.86 -7.62 -16.84
C LEU A 166 -10.57 -8.28 -17.35
N ILE A 167 -10.59 -8.74 -18.60
CA ILE A 167 -9.43 -9.38 -19.23
C ILE A 167 -8.27 -8.39 -19.28
N MET A 168 -8.50 -7.19 -19.80
CA MET A 168 -7.46 -6.16 -19.89
C MET A 168 -6.86 -5.81 -18.52
N SER A 169 -7.70 -5.61 -17.50
CA SER A 169 -7.23 -5.28 -16.15
C SER A 169 -6.40 -6.40 -15.53
N THR A 170 -6.86 -7.64 -15.67
CA THR A 170 -6.14 -8.80 -15.12
C THR A 170 -4.81 -9.02 -15.84
N THR A 171 -4.77 -8.88 -17.17
CA THR A 171 -3.52 -8.93 -17.95
C THR A 171 -2.53 -7.85 -17.51
N ILE A 172 -2.99 -6.60 -17.32
CA ILE A 172 -2.11 -5.51 -16.85
C ILE A 172 -1.58 -5.81 -15.44
N ILE A 173 -2.44 -6.27 -14.52
CA ILE A 173 -2.00 -6.62 -13.15
C ILE A 173 -0.98 -7.75 -13.18
N ILE A 174 -1.21 -8.81 -13.95
CA ILE A 174 -0.26 -9.93 -14.08
C ILE A 174 1.06 -9.43 -14.68
N PHE A 175 0.99 -8.62 -15.73
CA PHE A 175 2.18 -8.06 -16.37
C PHE A 175 3.00 -7.21 -15.39
N LEU A 176 2.35 -6.35 -14.59
CA LEU A 176 3.01 -5.58 -13.54
C LEU A 176 3.64 -6.49 -12.48
N LEU A 177 2.93 -7.53 -12.04
CA LEU A 177 3.48 -8.49 -11.07
C LEU A 177 4.71 -9.22 -11.61
N VAL A 178 4.73 -9.58 -12.90
CA VAL A 178 5.89 -10.21 -13.55
C VAL A 178 7.03 -9.22 -13.71
N MET A 179 6.78 -8.00 -14.20
CA MET A 179 7.82 -6.98 -14.37
C MET A 179 8.48 -6.59 -13.06
N PHE A 180 7.72 -6.54 -11.97
CA PHE A 180 8.24 -6.20 -10.64
C PHE A 180 8.48 -7.44 -9.77
N ALA A 181 8.50 -8.64 -10.33
CA ALA A 181 8.63 -9.88 -9.55
C ALA A 181 9.93 -9.91 -8.73
N ASP A 182 11.05 -9.51 -9.35
CA ASP A 182 12.36 -9.48 -8.70
C ASP A 182 12.44 -8.40 -7.62
N ASP A 183 11.87 -7.21 -7.89
CA ASP A 183 11.79 -6.12 -6.91
C ASP A 183 10.90 -6.48 -5.72
N LEU A 184 9.75 -7.11 -5.99
CA LEU A 184 8.84 -7.64 -4.96
C LEU A 184 9.53 -8.72 -4.15
N LYS A 185 10.26 -9.64 -4.79
CA LYS A 185 11.04 -10.67 -4.11
C LYS A 185 12.08 -10.03 -3.20
N HIS A 186 12.86 -9.06 -3.68
CA HIS A 186 13.84 -8.35 -2.86
C HIS A 186 13.19 -7.63 -1.67
N TYR A 187 12.01 -7.02 -1.87
CA TYR A 187 11.30 -6.29 -0.84
C TYR A 187 10.66 -7.19 0.24
N TYR A 188 10.12 -8.35 -0.16
CA TYR A 188 9.43 -9.28 0.75
C TYR A 188 10.33 -10.37 1.33
N THR A 189 11.54 -10.57 0.80
CA THR A 189 12.53 -11.45 1.44
C THR A 189 13.03 -10.77 2.70
N LYS A 190 12.41 -11.13 3.83
CA LYS A 190 12.80 -10.70 5.17
C LYS A 190 14.27 -11.10 5.37
N LYS A 191 15.17 -10.12 5.54
CA LYS A 191 16.57 -10.37 5.87
C LYS A 191 16.62 -11.29 7.10
N GLU A 192 17.47 -12.31 7.06
CA GLU A 192 17.61 -13.21 8.19
C GLU A 192 18.07 -12.43 9.41
N THR A 193 17.33 -12.53 10.51
CA THR A 193 17.66 -11.79 11.73
C THR A 193 18.87 -12.43 12.37
N PHE A 194 19.99 -11.72 12.41
CA PHE A 194 21.21 -12.18 13.05
C PHE A 194 21.39 -11.42 14.37
N ASN A 195 21.37 -12.15 15.48
CA ASN A 195 21.47 -11.54 16.80
C ASN A 195 22.94 -11.47 17.25
N ILE A 196 23.46 -10.27 17.43
CA ILE A 196 24.85 -10.03 17.85
C ILE A 196 25.08 -10.52 19.28
N SER A 197 24.07 -10.43 20.16
CA SER A 197 24.23 -10.82 21.59
C SER A 197 24.46 -12.32 21.81
N LYS A 198 24.37 -13.15 20.77
CA LYS A 198 24.77 -14.56 20.81
C LYS A 198 26.24 -14.80 20.53
N LEU A 199 26.96 -13.79 20.04
CA LEU A 199 28.40 -13.89 19.79
C LEU A 199 29.16 -13.55 21.06
N ASP A 200 30.19 -14.35 21.34
CA ASP A 200 31.14 -14.10 22.43
C ASP A 200 32.11 -12.97 22.01
N LEU A 201 31.59 -11.74 21.99
CA LEU A 201 32.33 -10.53 21.65
C LEU A 201 32.69 -9.79 22.94
N SER A 202 33.95 -9.36 23.04
CA SER A 202 34.31 -8.37 24.07
C SER A 202 33.57 -7.05 23.83
N ASP A 203 33.35 -6.26 24.89
CA ASP A 203 32.70 -4.93 24.81
C ASP A 203 33.29 -4.03 23.72
N ARG A 204 34.60 -4.16 23.52
CA ARG A 204 35.33 -3.41 22.52
C ARG A 204 35.07 -3.88 21.09
N GLN A 205 34.99 -5.20 20.88
CA GLN A 205 34.62 -5.78 19.59
C GLN A 205 33.17 -5.48 19.25
N HIS A 206 32.28 -5.53 20.23
CA HIS A 206 30.89 -5.13 20.09
C HIS A 206 30.78 -3.68 19.59
N ASN A 207 31.48 -2.75 20.24
CA ASN A 207 31.49 -1.34 19.82
C ASN A 207 32.11 -1.14 18.42
N CYS A 208 33.18 -1.87 18.08
CA CYS A 208 33.75 -1.83 16.73
C CYS A 208 32.77 -2.35 15.66
N LEU A 209 32.04 -3.44 15.96
CA LEU A 209 31.04 -4.03 15.09
C LEU A 209 29.88 -3.05 14.85
N VAL A 210 29.30 -2.50 15.93
CA VAL A 210 28.16 -1.55 15.86
C VAL A 210 28.54 -0.33 15.01
N LEU A 211 29.70 0.27 15.25
CA LEU A 211 30.17 1.43 14.47
C LEU A 211 30.45 1.06 13.00
N SER A 212 30.93 -0.16 12.73
CA SER A 212 31.14 -0.65 11.36
C SER A 212 29.82 -0.92 10.62
N ILE A 213 28.79 -1.41 11.33
CA ILE A 213 27.43 -1.59 10.79
C ILE A 213 26.80 -0.23 10.45
N GLN A 214 27.08 0.81 11.25
CA GLN A 214 26.67 2.19 10.98
C GLN A 214 27.39 2.83 9.77
N GLY A 215 28.35 2.13 9.16
CA GLY A 215 29.04 2.56 7.94
C GLY A 215 30.24 3.48 8.17
N LEU A 216 30.72 3.61 9.41
CA LEU A 216 31.93 4.39 9.71
C LEU A 216 33.17 3.68 9.16
N THR A 217 34.10 4.46 8.63
CA THR A 217 35.40 3.96 8.17
C THR A 217 36.30 3.61 9.36
N PHE A 218 37.27 2.69 9.18
CA PHE A 218 38.20 2.33 10.27
C PHE A 218 38.95 3.53 10.85
N LYS A 219 39.19 4.57 10.03
CA LYS A 219 39.80 5.83 10.46
C LYS A 219 38.88 6.65 11.39
N GLU A 220 37.59 6.64 11.13
CA GLU A 220 36.59 7.32 11.97
C GLU A 220 36.33 6.55 13.27
N ILE A 221 36.29 5.22 13.20
CA ILE A 221 36.21 4.37 14.40
C ILE A 221 37.45 4.56 15.29
N ALA A 222 38.64 4.66 14.69
CA ALA A 222 39.90 4.94 15.38
C ALA A 222 39.85 6.25 16.14
N LYS A 223 39.32 7.28 15.49
CA LYS A 223 39.12 8.60 16.08
C LYS A 223 38.08 8.57 17.20
N ASN A 224 36.96 7.86 17.02
CA ASN A 224 35.88 7.79 18.00
C ASN A 224 36.25 7.00 19.26
N GLN A 225 37.07 5.95 19.12
CA GLN A 225 37.53 5.15 20.26
C GLN A 225 38.89 5.61 20.82
N CYS A 226 39.50 6.67 20.26
CA CYS A 226 40.84 7.15 20.63
C CYS A 226 41.94 6.06 20.53
N ILE A 227 41.88 5.23 19.50
CA ILE A 227 42.79 4.08 19.30
C ILE A 227 43.41 4.15 17.90
N SER A 228 44.57 3.52 17.70
CA SER A 228 45.18 3.43 16.37
C SER A 228 44.38 2.54 15.41
N GLU A 229 44.35 2.94 14.13
CA GLU A 229 43.65 2.21 13.06
C GLU A 229 44.13 0.75 12.94
N ALA A 230 45.41 0.48 13.22
CA ALA A 230 45.99 -0.86 13.20
C ALA A 230 45.31 -1.80 14.21
N VAL A 231 44.93 -1.29 15.39
CA VAL A 231 44.29 -2.13 16.41
C VAL A 231 42.82 -2.39 16.05
N ILE A 232 42.15 -1.46 15.36
CA ILE A 232 40.79 -1.70 14.84
C ILE A 232 40.81 -2.74 13.73
N LYS A 233 41.77 -2.69 12.81
CA LYS A 233 41.93 -3.75 11.80
C LYS A 233 42.11 -5.12 12.46
N LYS A 234 42.93 -5.20 13.50
CA LYS A 234 43.14 -6.44 14.27
C LYS A 234 41.86 -6.95 14.95
N GLU A 235 41.07 -6.06 15.55
CA GLU A 235 39.79 -6.45 16.18
C GLU A 235 38.74 -6.83 15.14
N MET A 236 38.69 -6.17 13.99
CA MET A 236 37.79 -6.51 12.88
C MET A 236 38.13 -7.86 12.26
N THR A 237 39.41 -8.23 12.15
CA THR A 237 39.80 -9.58 11.69
C THR A 237 39.25 -10.67 12.61
N LYS A 238 39.34 -10.49 13.93
CA LYS A 238 38.75 -11.44 14.89
C LYS A 238 37.22 -11.50 14.77
N ILE A 239 36.57 -10.37 14.52
CA ILE A 239 35.12 -10.31 14.29
C ILE A 239 34.77 -11.08 13.01
N TYR A 240 35.57 -10.99 11.96
CA TYR A 240 35.37 -11.76 10.73
C TYR A 240 35.49 -13.26 10.98
N ASP A 241 36.47 -13.69 11.77
CA ASP A 241 36.61 -15.09 12.19
C ASP A 241 35.37 -15.58 12.97
N ILE A 242 34.85 -14.77 13.90
CA ILE A 242 33.65 -15.08 14.69
C ILE A 242 32.39 -15.13 13.82
N LEU A 243 32.29 -14.27 12.81
CA LEU A 243 31.19 -14.25 11.86
C LEU A 243 31.35 -15.28 10.72
N ASN A 244 32.46 -16.00 10.69
CA ASN A 244 32.86 -16.92 9.62
C ASN A 244 32.84 -16.26 8.23
N VAL A 245 33.35 -15.03 8.17
CA VAL A 245 33.46 -14.18 6.99
C VAL A 245 34.94 -14.02 6.66
N LYS A 246 35.34 -14.05 5.39
CA LYS A 246 36.76 -14.01 5.00
C LYS A 246 37.32 -12.59 4.95
N ASP A 247 36.52 -11.66 4.44
CA ASP A 247 36.98 -10.31 4.10
C ASP A 247 35.93 -9.22 4.39
N TYR A 248 36.37 -7.96 4.39
CA TYR A 248 35.49 -6.79 4.51
C TYR A 248 34.40 -6.72 3.42
N ILE A 249 34.68 -7.27 2.23
CA ILE A 249 33.70 -7.35 1.14
C ILE A 249 32.57 -8.31 1.52
N GLU A 250 32.92 -9.49 2.02
CA GLU A 250 31.97 -10.49 2.46
C GLU A 250 31.25 -10.06 3.74
N PHE A 251 31.90 -9.27 4.60
CA PHE A 251 31.28 -8.63 5.76
C PHE A 251 30.23 -7.59 5.34
N LYS A 252 30.51 -6.79 4.31
CA LYS A 252 29.52 -5.87 3.71
C LYS A 252 28.34 -6.61 3.11
N VAL A 253 28.57 -7.77 2.49
CA VAL A 253 27.49 -8.64 1.99
C VAL A 253 26.69 -9.18 3.18
N PHE A 254 27.36 -9.65 4.22
CA PHE A 254 26.74 -10.17 5.43
C PHE A 254 25.81 -9.16 6.10
N ILE A 255 26.25 -7.91 6.31
CA ILE A 255 25.43 -6.81 6.84
C ILE A 255 24.25 -6.47 5.91
N LYS A 256 24.43 -6.58 4.59
CA LYS A 256 23.34 -6.32 3.65
C LYS A 256 22.28 -7.41 3.68
N THR A 257 22.67 -8.67 3.91
CA THR A 257 21.78 -9.84 3.85
C THR A 257 21.08 -10.12 5.18
N HIS A 258 21.67 -9.73 6.31
CA HIS A 258 21.10 -9.96 7.64
C HIS A 258 20.54 -8.67 8.26
N ASP A 259 19.42 -8.78 8.97
CA ASP A 259 18.93 -7.69 9.82
C ASP A 259 19.57 -7.88 11.19
N ILE A 260 20.49 -6.99 11.54
CA ILE A 260 21.32 -7.15 12.72
C ILE A 260 20.58 -6.57 13.92
N ILE A 261 20.30 -7.42 14.90
CA ILE A 261 19.58 -7.06 16.13
C ILE A 261 20.56 -7.17 17.31
N GLU A 262 20.58 -6.17 18.19
CA GLU A 262 21.30 -6.18 19.47
C GLU A 262 20.68 -7.19 20.45
#